data_AF-A0A2E1IE66-F1
#
_entry.id   AF-A0A2E1IE66-F1
#
_cell.length_a   1.000
_cell.length_b   1.000
_cell.length_c   1.000
_cell.angle_alpha   90.00
_cell.angle_beta   90.00
_cell.angle_gamma   90.00
#
_symmetry.space_group_name_H-M   'P 1'
#
loop_
_entity.id
_entity.type
_entity.pdbx_description
1 polymer ?
#
loop_
_entity_poly.entity_id
_entity_poly.type
_entity_poly.pdbx_seq_one_letter_code
_entity_poly.pdbx_strand_id
1 'polypeptide(L)'
;MRYHGLDLLRAAMMFLGVVLHVGVMYMPFPDEMDILTIAEEQRDPFRDVGGYNMTAQRIVWVIHFFRMPAFMLLAGFFAALLMEKKGTGHLVKNRAQRILIPLILFWFLLWPIDRFAWSTGKVVMLDETNATPLIEILRNNLSWDHLPLIGNTAPHTMHLWFIHYLVIFYFVSIPVIHFVKIKIPSVAGCLNRLLDFVFSTRAKVLIIPALILLSFLTLKN
;
A
#
# COMPACT_ATOMS: atom_id res chain seq x y z
N MET A 1 -3.30 17.51 21.11
CA MET A 1 -3.15 16.18 21.74
C MET A 1 -2.39 15.27 20.80
N ARG A 2 -1.32 14.66 21.30
CA ARG A 2 -0.47 13.71 20.59
C ARG A 2 -0.69 12.33 21.24
N TYR A 3 -1.00 11.32 20.44
CA TYR A 3 -1.24 9.97 20.94
C TYR A 3 0.01 9.13 20.73
N HIS A 4 0.88 9.09 21.73
CA HIS A 4 2.19 8.43 21.63
C HIS A 4 2.10 6.95 21.23
N GLY A 5 1.07 6.23 21.68
CA GLY A 5 0.82 4.85 21.26
C GLY A 5 0.50 4.70 19.77
N LEU A 6 -0.23 5.66 19.18
CA LEU A 6 -0.54 5.66 17.74
C LEU A 6 0.68 6.07 16.89
N ASP A 7 1.53 6.96 17.42
CA ASP A 7 2.80 7.31 16.80
C ASP A 7 3.75 6.10 16.76
N LEU A 8 3.86 5.37 17.89
CA LEU A 8 4.64 4.14 17.98
C LEU A 8 4.11 3.06 17.02
N LEU A 9 2.79 2.86 17.00
CA LEU A 9 2.15 1.91 16.10
C LEU A 9 2.47 2.25 14.64
N ARG A 10 2.32 3.53 14.24
CA ARG A 10 2.70 3.98 12.89
C ARG A 10 4.18 3.69 12.60
N ALA A 11 5.08 4.00 13.53
CA ALA A 11 6.51 3.76 13.34
C ALA A 11 6.81 2.27 13.17
N ALA A 12 6.23 1.41 14.00
CA ALA A 12 6.36 -0.04 13.89
C ALA A 12 5.84 -0.56 12.54
N MET A 13 4.67 -0.09 12.10
CA MET A 13 4.11 -0.45 10.79
C MET A 13 4.99 0.05 9.63
N MET A 14 5.65 1.20 9.76
CA MET A 14 6.59 1.69 8.75
C MET A 14 7.84 0.82 8.68
N PHE A 15 8.39 0.41 9.83
CA PHE A 15 9.57 -0.46 9.90
C PHE A 15 9.31 -1.84 9.29
N LEU A 16 8.13 -2.42 9.53
CA LEU A 16 7.73 -3.68 8.91
C LEU A 16 7.66 -3.62 7.38
N GLY A 17 7.50 -2.42 6.80
CA GLY A 17 7.62 -2.22 5.36
C GLY A 17 9.02 -2.58 4.83
N VAL A 18 10.08 -2.29 5.59
CA VAL A 18 11.46 -2.66 5.22
C VAL A 18 11.61 -4.18 5.19
N VAL A 19 11.10 -4.86 6.22
CA VAL A 19 11.09 -6.34 6.29
C VAL A 19 10.33 -6.92 5.09
N LEU A 20 9.20 -6.32 4.72
CA LEU A 20 8.43 -6.72 3.55
C LEU A 20 9.24 -6.56 2.26
N HIS A 21 9.86 -5.41 2.02
CA HIS A 21 10.65 -5.17 0.80
C HIS A 21 11.83 -6.12 0.65
N VAL A 22 12.47 -6.50 1.76
CA VAL A 22 13.52 -7.53 1.75
C VAL A 22 12.90 -8.90 1.48
N GLY A 23 11.83 -9.26 2.20
CA GLY A 23 11.19 -10.57 2.10
C GLY A 23 10.59 -10.84 0.71
N VAL A 24 10.11 -9.82 0.01
CA VAL A 24 9.60 -9.93 -1.36
C VAL A 24 10.67 -10.50 -2.28
N MET A 25 11.97 -10.29 -2.07
CA MET A 25 13.02 -10.85 -2.96
C MET A 25 13.22 -12.37 -2.81
N TYR A 26 12.73 -12.95 -1.71
CA TYR A 26 12.94 -14.37 -1.37
C TYR A 26 11.63 -15.18 -1.34
N MET A 27 10.52 -14.59 -1.78
CA MET A 27 9.24 -15.30 -1.81
C MET A 27 8.97 -15.90 -3.20
N PRO A 28 8.50 -17.16 -3.27
CA PRO A 28 8.24 -17.82 -4.53
C PRO A 28 7.05 -17.22 -5.28
N PHE A 29 5.99 -16.76 -4.59
CA PHE A 29 4.78 -16.21 -5.22
C PHE A 29 4.61 -14.71 -4.94
N PRO A 30 5.22 -13.83 -5.75
CA PRO A 30 5.13 -12.38 -5.59
C PRO A 30 3.73 -11.80 -5.78
N ASP A 31 3.06 -12.24 -6.84
CA ASP A 31 1.71 -11.84 -7.22
C ASP A 31 0.78 -13.06 -7.12
N GLU A 32 -0.52 -12.84 -6.94
CA GLU A 32 -1.53 -13.89 -6.71
C GLU A 32 -1.69 -14.94 -7.83
N MET A 33 -0.81 -14.95 -8.84
CA MET A 33 -0.92 -15.80 -10.02
C MET A 33 0.37 -16.58 -10.36
N ASP A 34 0.19 -17.90 -10.23
CA ASP A 34 0.79 -19.01 -10.97
C ASP A 34 2.17 -19.57 -10.58
N ILE A 35 2.16 -20.80 -10.06
CA ILE A 35 3.32 -21.71 -10.05
C ILE A 35 3.85 -21.94 -11.47
N LEU A 36 2.98 -21.89 -12.47
CA LEU A 36 3.32 -22.11 -13.87
C LEU A 36 4.14 -20.95 -14.47
N THR A 37 3.86 -19.69 -14.12
CA THR A 37 4.61 -18.52 -14.64
C THR A 37 6.01 -18.44 -14.04
N ILE A 38 6.20 -18.85 -12.77
CA ILE A 38 7.53 -18.94 -12.14
C ILE A 38 8.36 -20.10 -12.74
N ALA A 39 7.70 -21.17 -13.18
CA ALA A 39 8.36 -22.30 -13.83
C ALA A 39 8.68 -22.04 -15.31
N GLU A 40 7.88 -21.22 -16.02
CA GLU A 40 8.14 -20.80 -17.41
C GLU A 40 9.13 -19.64 -17.51
N GLU A 41 9.05 -18.64 -16.63
CA GLU A 41 9.96 -17.49 -16.62
C GLU A 41 11.07 -17.71 -15.59
N GLN A 42 12.00 -18.59 -15.96
CA GLN A 42 13.09 -19.09 -15.10
C GLN A 42 14.04 -18.01 -14.55
N ARG A 43 13.88 -16.74 -14.93
CA ARG A 43 14.73 -15.62 -14.49
C ARG A 43 13.94 -14.32 -14.42
N ASP A 44 13.24 -14.09 -13.33
CA ASP A 44 13.15 -12.71 -12.83
C ASP A 44 14.58 -12.33 -12.42
N PRO A 45 15.27 -11.44 -13.15
CA PRO A 45 16.67 -11.13 -12.91
C PRO A 45 16.90 -10.36 -11.60
N PHE A 46 15.84 -9.94 -10.92
CA PHE A 46 15.89 -9.25 -9.64
C PHE A 46 15.70 -10.17 -8.44
N ARG A 47 15.39 -11.45 -8.67
CA ARG A 47 15.02 -12.40 -7.61
C ARG A 47 15.97 -13.58 -7.59
N ASP A 48 16.35 -13.97 -6.38
CA ASP A 48 17.13 -15.18 -6.16
C ASP A 48 16.19 -16.38 -6.10
N VAL A 49 15.91 -16.97 -7.26
CA VAL A 49 15.05 -18.17 -7.40
C VAL A 49 15.60 -19.35 -6.59
N GLY A 50 16.93 -19.45 -6.43
CA GLY A 50 17.57 -20.50 -5.63
C GLY A 50 17.43 -20.27 -4.12
N GLY A 51 17.26 -19.02 -3.70
CA GLY A 51 17.07 -18.61 -2.30
C GLY A 51 15.62 -18.57 -1.83
N TYR A 52 14.66 -19.02 -2.64
CA TYR A 52 13.23 -18.96 -2.29
C TYR A 52 12.89 -19.74 -1.03
N ASN A 53 12.11 -19.10 -0.15
CA ASN A 53 11.69 -19.68 1.11
C ASN A 53 10.22 -19.40 1.41
N MET A 54 9.45 -20.46 1.61
CA MET A 54 8.03 -20.37 2.00
C MET A 54 7.82 -19.59 3.32
N THR A 55 8.83 -19.57 4.20
CA THR A 55 8.83 -18.76 5.42
C THR A 55 8.86 -17.27 5.09
N ALA A 56 9.68 -16.84 4.12
CA ALA A 56 9.73 -15.44 3.68
C ALA A 56 8.37 -15.00 3.13
N GLN A 57 7.73 -15.85 2.31
CA GLN A 57 6.38 -15.60 1.83
C GLN A 57 5.38 -15.41 2.97
N ARG A 58 5.32 -16.36 3.92
CA ARG A 58 4.39 -16.27 5.05
C ARG A 58 4.60 -14.98 5.85
N ILE A 59 5.84 -14.58 6.08
CA ILE A 59 6.17 -13.32 6.77
C ILE A 59 5.67 -12.12 5.98
N VAL A 60 5.99 -12.04 4.68
CA VAL A 60 5.55 -10.94 3.81
C VAL A 60 4.02 -10.82 3.81
N TRP A 61 3.33 -11.92 3.60
CA TRP A 61 1.86 -11.96 3.55
C TRP A 61 1.22 -11.56 4.87
N VAL A 62 1.72 -12.08 5.99
CA VAL A 62 1.23 -11.68 7.32
C VAL A 62 1.43 -10.19 7.54
N ILE A 63 2.64 -9.68 7.26
CA ILE A 63 2.94 -8.24 7.38
C ILE A 63 2.00 -7.41 6.52
N HIS A 64 1.89 -7.73 5.24
CA HIS A 64 1.04 -7.00 4.31
C HIS A 64 -0.41 -6.97 4.78
N PHE A 65 -0.92 -8.12 5.20
CA PHE A 65 -2.30 -8.33 5.62
C PHE A 65 -2.71 -7.48 6.82
N PHE A 66 -1.87 -7.37 7.87
CA PHE A 66 -2.25 -6.55 9.03
C PHE A 66 -1.85 -5.08 8.86
N ARG A 67 -0.73 -4.79 8.19
CA ARG A 67 -0.17 -3.43 8.09
C ARG A 67 -1.10 -2.51 7.30
N MET A 68 -1.67 -3.02 6.21
CA MET A 68 -2.49 -2.22 5.30
C MET A 68 -3.81 -1.76 5.94
N PRO A 69 -4.64 -2.64 6.54
CA PRO A 69 -5.80 -2.22 7.31
C PRO A 69 -5.44 -1.34 8.51
N ALA A 70 -4.33 -1.65 9.22
CA ALA A 70 -3.90 -0.83 10.36
C ALA A 70 -3.64 0.63 9.97
N PHE A 71 -2.95 0.88 8.85
CA PHE A 71 -2.74 2.23 8.36
C PHE A 71 -4.04 2.92 7.93
N MET A 72 -4.95 2.20 7.26
CA MET A 72 -6.25 2.76 6.86
C MET A 72 -7.10 3.15 8.07
N LEU A 73 -7.13 2.31 9.11
CA LEU A 73 -7.81 2.60 10.37
C LEU A 73 -7.21 3.83 11.06
N LEU A 74 -5.87 3.92 11.14
CA LEU A 74 -5.19 5.09 11.70
C LEU A 74 -5.53 6.37 10.92
N ALA A 75 -5.50 6.29 9.59
CA ALA A 75 -5.79 7.43 8.73
C ALA A 75 -7.25 7.92 8.91
N GLY A 76 -8.20 6.97 8.96
CA GLY A 76 -9.60 7.23 9.25
C GLY A 76 -9.82 7.84 10.64
N PHE A 77 -9.18 7.30 11.68
CA PHE A 77 -9.24 7.84 13.04
C PHE A 77 -8.79 9.31 13.10
N PHE A 78 -7.61 9.62 12.53
CA PHE A 78 -7.12 11.01 12.51
C PHE A 78 -7.96 11.93 11.61
N ALA A 79 -8.60 11.40 10.57
CA ALA A 79 -9.51 12.17 9.73
C ALA A 79 -10.80 12.51 10.47
N ALA A 80 -11.40 11.56 11.18
CA ALA A 80 -12.57 11.78 12.01
C ALA A 80 -12.30 12.81 13.11
N LEU A 81 -11.17 12.67 13.81
CA LEU A 81 -10.73 13.63 14.83
C LEU A 81 -10.54 15.05 14.26
N LEU A 82 -9.99 15.17 13.05
CA LEU A 82 -9.81 16.46 12.39
C LEU A 82 -11.15 17.06 11.94
N MET A 83 -12.05 16.24 11.41
CA MET A 83 -13.39 16.63 10.99
C MET A 83 -14.21 17.14 12.18
N GLU A 84 -14.15 16.47 13.32
CA GLU A 84 -14.83 16.89 14.55
C GLU A 84 -14.31 18.24 15.05
N LYS A 85 -12.98 18.44 15.04
CA LYS A 85 -12.36 19.66 15.59
C LYS A 85 -12.41 20.87 14.68
N LYS A 86 -12.40 20.68 13.36
CA LYS A 86 -12.21 21.77 12.39
C LYS A 86 -13.19 21.74 11.20
N GLY A 87 -14.09 20.77 11.17
CA GLY A 87 -15.09 20.62 10.11
C GLY A 87 -14.55 19.96 8.82
N THR A 88 -15.50 19.58 7.95
CA THR A 88 -15.22 18.84 6.71
C THR A 88 -14.39 19.64 5.71
N GLY A 89 -14.63 20.95 5.56
CA GLY A 89 -13.86 21.80 4.63
C GLY A 89 -12.37 21.84 4.99
N HIS A 90 -12.05 21.92 6.29
CA HIS A 90 -10.66 21.89 6.74
C HIS A 90 -10.03 20.51 6.56
N LEU A 91 -10.79 19.43 6.76
CA LEU A 91 -10.32 18.07 6.47
C LEU A 91 -9.93 17.94 4.98
N VAL A 92 -10.81 18.32 4.06
CA VAL A 92 -10.55 18.20 2.60
C VAL A 92 -9.32 19.02 2.21
N LYS A 93 -9.23 20.28 2.64
CA LYS A 93 -8.04 21.12 2.37
C LYS A 93 -6.76 20.50 2.93
N ASN A 94 -6.80 20.02 4.16
CA ASN A 94 -5.64 19.41 4.81
C ASN A 94 -5.16 18.15 4.08
N ARG A 95 -6.10 17.28 3.68
CA ARG A 95 -5.79 16.04 2.97
C ARG A 95 -5.32 16.30 1.54
N ALA A 96 -5.90 17.29 0.85
CA ALA A 96 -5.43 17.71 -0.46
C ALA A 96 -3.97 18.19 -0.41
N GLN A 97 -3.63 19.06 0.54
CA GLN A 97 -2.28 19.63 0.68
C GLN A 97 -1.23 18.62 1.14
N ARG A 98 -1.61 17.63 1.95
CA ARG A 98 -0.65 16.69 2.58
C ARG A 98 -0.60 15.30 1.96
N ILE A 99 -1.57 14.97 1.11
CA ILE A 99 -1.70 13.63 0.53
C ILE A 99 -1.86 13.73 -0.98
N LEU A 100 -2.91 14.41 -1.48
CA LEU A 100 -3.21 14.44 -2.92
C LEU A 100 -2.14 15.17 -3.73
N ILE A 101 -1.73 16.37 -3.31
CA ILE A 101 -0.72 17.16 -4.00
C ILE A 101 0.64 16.41 -4.00
N PRO A 102 1.15 15.93 -2.85
CA PRO A 102 2.34 15.09 -2.84
C PRO A 102 2.20 13.86 -3.71
N LEU A 103 1.08 13.15 -3.69
CA LEU A 103 0.86 11.98 -4.55
C LEU A 103 1.06 12.32 -6.03
N ILE A 104 0.43 13.38 -6.52
CA ILE A 104 0.54 13.78 -7.94
C ILE A 104 1.98 14.16 -8.28
N LEU A 105 2.60 15.04 -7.47
CA LEU A 105 3.95 15.53 -7.72
C LEU A 105 4.99 14.40 -7.67
N PHE A 106 4.94 13.58 -6.63
CA PHE A 106 5.87 12.47 -6.48
C PHE A 106 5.58 11.33 -7.45
N TRP A 107 4.36 11.18 -7.95
CA TRP A 107 4.09 10.20 -9.00
C TRP A 107 4.78 10.58 -10.31
N PHE A 108 4.66 11.84 -10.76
CA PHE A 108 5.37 12.33 -11.94
C PHE A 108 6.89 12.25 -11.79
N LEU A 109 7.41 12.41 -10.57
CA LEU A 109 8.84 12.33 -10.29
C LEU A 109 9.35 10.89 -10.16
N LEU A 110 8.68 10.06 -9.36
CA LEU A 110 9.14 8.72 -9.02
C LEU A 110 8.92 7.72 -10.15
N TRP A 111 7.85 7.86 -10.94
CA TRP A 111 7.58 6.96 -12.06
C TRP A 111 8.76 6.83 -13.05
N PRO A 112 9.28 7.93 -13.64
CA PRO A 112 10.38 7.80 -14.60
C PRO A 112 11.68 7.32 -13.94
N ILE A 113 11.93 7.72 -12.69
CA ILE A 113 13.11 7.27 -11.94
C ILE A 113 13.05 5.76 -11.70
N ASP A 114 11.90 5.27 -11.24
CA ASP A 114 11.67 3.86 -10.95
C ASP A 114 11.74 3.03 -12.23
N ARG A 115 11.06 3.44 -13.32
CA ARG A 115 11.15 2.77 -14.63
C ARG A 115 12.57 2.71 -15.18
N PHE A 116 13.30 3.83 -15.07
CA PHE A 116 14.70 3.88 -15.46
C PHE A 116 15.55 2.92 -14.61
N ALA A 117 15.37 2.91 -13.29
CA ALA A 117 16.12 2.06 -12.37
C ALA A 117 15.86 0.57 -12.63
N TRP A 118 14.59 0.16 -12.75
CA TRP A 118 14.23 -1.22 -13.08
C TRP A 118 14.75 -1.62 -14.47
N SER A 119 14.57 -0.79 -15.49
CA SER A 119 15.07 -1.11 -16.84
C SER A 119 16.60 -1.26 -16.86
N THR A 120 17.32 -0.37 -16.18
CA THR A 120 18.79 -0.45 -16.04
C THR A 120 19.19 -1.73 -15.29
N GLY A 121 18.59 -1.97 -14.14
CA GLY A 121 18.89 -3.13 -13.31
C GLY A 121 18.64 -4.44 -14.05
N LYS A 122 17.61 -4.50 -14.91
CA LYS A 122 17.32 -5.69 -15.72
C LYS A 122 18.48 -5.99 -16.66
N VAL A 123 18.98 -4.98 -17.38
CA VAL A 123 20.11 -5.14 -18.30
C VAL A 123 21.38 -5.54 -17.55
N VAL A 124 21.67 -4.90 -16.43
CA VAL A 124 22.85 -5.21 -15.59
C VAL A 124 22.81 -6.64 -15.06
N MET A 125 21.66 -7.09 -14.54
CA MET A 125 21.53 -8.43 -13.96
C MET A 125 21.54 -9.54 -15.03
N LEU A 126 21.19 -9.22 -16.28
CA LEU A 126 21.24 -10.16 -17.40
C LEU A 126 22.61 -10.18 -18.11
N ASP A 127 23.48 -9.19 -17.92
CA ASP A 127 24.84 -9.16 -18.48
C ASP A 127 25.80 -10.05 -17.68
N GLU A 128 25.67 -11.38 -17.84
CA GLU A 128 26.51 -12.38 -17.15
C GLU A 128 28.02 -12.21 -17.41
N THR A 129 28.38 -11.60 -18.55
CA THR A 129 29.77 -11.47 -19.00
C THR A 129 30.39 -10.11 -18.69
N ASN A 130 29.61 -9.17 -18.14
CA ASN A 130 29.99 -7.76 -17.98
C ASN A 130 30.58 -7.18 -19.27
N ALA A 131 30.03 -7.57 -20.42
CA ALA A 131 30.55 -7.16 -21.72
C ALA A 131 30.29 -5.68 -22.00
N THR A 132 29.23 -5.13 -21.41
CA THR A 132 28.84 -3.74 -21.61
C THR A 132 29.22 -2.88 -20.40
N PRO A 133 29.96 -1.77 -20.59
CA PRO A 133 30.27 -0.87 -19.49
C PRO A 133 29.00 -0.17 -18.98
N LEU A 134 28.88 0.00 -17.66
CA LEU A 134 27.69 0.58 -17.02
C LEU A 134 27.25 1.93 -17.62
N ILE A 135 28.21 2.76 -18.00
CA ILE A 135 27.92 4.08 -18.59
C ILE A 135 27.19 3.97 -19.94
N GLU A 136 27.47 2.91 -20.71
CA GLU A 136 26.80 2.64 -21.97
C GLU A 136 25.38 2.15 -21.74
N ILE A 137 25.18 1.25 -20.77
CA ILE A 137 23.84 0.80 -20.35
C ILE A 137 22.98 2.01 -19.92
N LEU A 138 23.53 2.88 -19.07
CA LEU A 138 22.82 4.08 -18.60
C LEU A 138 22.45 5.03 -19.74
N ARG A 139 23.36 5.24 -20.70
CA ARG A 139 23.12 6.09 -21.87
C ARG A 139 22.04 5.52 -22.77
N ASN A 140 22.12 4.22 -23.07
CA ASN A 140 21.18 3.55 -23.96
C ASN A 140 19.78 3.43 -23.33
N ASN A 141 19.71 3.35 -22.00
CA ASN A 141 18.45 3.28 -21.28
C ASN A 141 17.80 4.66 -21.05
N LEU A 142 18.47 5.77 -21.36
CA LEU A 142 17.88 7.10 -21.25
C LEU A 142 16.89 7.32 -22.41
N SER A 143 15.62 7.00 -22.17
CA SER A 143 14.52 7.12 -23.14
C SER A 143 13.34 7.92 -22.60
N TRP A 144 12.59 8.54 -23.51
CA TRP A 144 11.28 9.14 -23.25
C TRP A 144 10.22 8.09 -22.88
N ASP A 145 10.48 6.81 -23.15
CA ASP A 145 9.59 5.68 -22.83
C ASP A 145 9.32 5.53 -21.33
N HIS A 146 10.19 6.09 -20.48
CA HIS A 146 10.04 6.05 -19.02
C HIS A 146 9.04 7.07 -18.49
N LEU A 147 8.55 8.01 -19.31
CA LEU A 147 7.61 9.03 -18.85
C LEU A 147 6.18 8.48 -18.65
N PRO A 148 5.44 8.96 -17.65
CA PRO A 148 4.14 8.39 -17.27
C PRO A 148 3.01 8.60 -18.29
N LEU A 149 3.10 9.60 -19.17
CA LEU A 149 2.02 9.96 -20.11
C LEU A 149 2.36 9.67 -21.58
N ILE A 150 3.65 9.56 -21.90
CA ILE A 150 4.17 9.43 -23.27
C ILE A 150 4.81 8.05 -23.47
N GLY A 151 5.15 7.38 -22.37
CA GLY A 151 5.82 6.10 -22.38
C GLY A 151 4.97 4.95 -22.91
N ASN A 152 5.65 3.85 -23.19
CA ASN A 152 5.08 2.63 -23.77
C ASN A 152 4.39 1.71 -22.75
N THR A 153 4.39 2.06 -21.46
CA THR A 153 3.82 1.25 -20.39
C THR A 153 2.69 1.97 -19.68
N ALA A 154 1.61 1.24 -19.41
CA ALA A 154 0.49 1.76 -18.66
C ALA A 154 0.96 2.20 -17.27
N PRO A 155 0.76 3.47 -16.90
CA PRO A 155 1.32 3.99 -15.68
C PRO A 155 0.53 3.47 -14.48
N HIS A 156 1.26 3.02 -13.47
CA HIS A 156 0.70 2.54 -12.21
C HIS A 156 1.44 3.20 -11.04
N THR A 157 0.99 2.96 -9.81
CA THR A 157 1.45 3.73 -8.65
C THR A 157 2.60 3.08 -7.89
N MET A 158 2.96 1.82 -8.17
CA MET A 158 4.07 1.07 -7.54
C MET A 158 4.14 1.36 -6.03
N HIS A 159 5.20 2.03 -5.58
CA HIS A 159 5.46 2.41 -4.19
C HIS A 159 4.44 3.38 -3.58
N LEU A 160 3.71 4.15 -4.40
CA LEU A 160 2.70 5.12 -3.98
C LEU A 160 1.29 4.53 -3.89
N TRP A 161 1.12 3.23 -4.17
CA TRP A 161 -0.18 2.57 -4.22
C TRP A 161 -1.03 2.83 -2.97
N PHE A 162 -0.45 2.70 -1.78
CA PHE A 162 -1.16 2.92 -0.52
C PHE A 162 -1.77 4.32 -0.44
N ILE A 163 -1.03 5.34 -0.87
CA ILE A 163 -1.48 6.73 -0.83
C ILE A 163 -2.61 6.94 -1.85
N HIS A 164 -2.50 6.33 -3.02
CA HIS A 164 -3.57 6.32 -4.02
C HIS A 164 -4.87 5.70 -3.47
N TYR A 165 -4.82 4.51 -2.86
CA TYR A 165 -5.99 3.91 -2.21
C TYR A 165 -6.51 4.75 -1.05
N LEU A 166 -5.63 5.39 -0.29
CA LEU A 166 -6.04 6.28 0.80
C LEU A 166 -6.80 7.51 0.28
N VAL A 167 -6.39 8.06 -0.86
CA VAL A 167 -7.09 9.15 -1.54
C VAL A 167 -8.48 8.68 -1.99
N ILE A 168 -8.59 7.53 -2.64
CA ILE A 168 -9.89 6.93 -3.03
C ILE A 168 -10.77 6.75 -1.79
N PHE A 169 -10.22 6.19 -0.72
CA PHE A 169 -10.94 6.00 0.53
C PHE A 169 -11.50 7.31 1.09
N TYR A 170 -10.75 8.41 1.03
CA TYR A 170 -11.27 9.73 1.43
C TYR A 170 -12.34 10.27 0.47
N PHE A 171 -12.13 10.12 -0.84
CA PHE A 171 -13.11 10.55 -1.85
C PHE A 171 -14.45 9.84 -1.70
N VAL A 172 -14.46 8.58 -1.26
CA VAL A 172 -15.69 7.80 -1.02
C VAL A 172 -16.26 8.08 0.37
N SER A 173 -15.43 7.99 1.42
CA SER A 173 -15.91 8.05 2.81
C SER A 173 -16.48 9.42 3.18
N ILE A 174 -15.90 10.53 2.72
CA ILE A 174 -16.36 11.87 3.09
C ILE A 174 -17.79 12.14 2.58
N PRO A 175 -18.11 11.93 1.28
CA PRO A 175 -19.48 12.04 0.78
C PRO A 175 -20.44 11.07 1.46
N VAL A 176 -20.05 9.81 1.67
CA VAL A 176 -20.90 8.81 2.35
C VAL A 176 -21.25 9.27 3.75
N ILE A 177 -20.28 9.73 4.54
CA ILE A 177 -20.51 10.23 5.90
C ILE A 177 -21.43 11.46 5.87
N HIS A 178 -21.22 12.38 4.93
CA HIS A 178 -22.06 13.57 4.78
C HIS A 178 -23.50 13.19 4.45
N PHE A 179 -23.70 12.28 3.49
CA PHE A 179 -25.02 11.80 3.08
C PHE A 179 -25.75 11.06 4.21
N VAL A 180 -25.08 10.11 4.88
CA VAL A 180 -25.68 9.33 5.98
C VAL A 180 -26.10 10.23 7.13
N LYS A 181 -25.28 11.24 7.49
CA LYS A 181 -25.63 12.20 8.55
C LYS A 181 -26.89 13.01 8.22
N ILE A 182 -27.08 13.37 6.96
CA ILE A 182 -28.23 14.19 6.54
C ILE A 182 -29.49 13.33 6.36
N LYS A 183 -29.36 12.15 5.75
CA LYS A 183 -30.51 11.37 5.29
C LYS A 183 -30.95 10.24 6.22
N ILE A 184 -30.04 9.68 7.03
CA ILE A 184 -30.33 8.47 7.83
C ILE A 184 -29.69 8.55 9.22
N PRO A 185 -30.14 9.47 10.10
CA PRO A 185 -29.57 9.63 11.44
C PRO A 185 -29.75 8.38 12.32
N SER A 186 -30.77 7.56 12.06
CA SER A 186 -31.00 6.28 12.75
C SER A 186 -29.89 5.25 12.54
N VAL A 187 -29.26 5.22 11.36
CA VAL A 187 -28.14 4.32 11.05
C VAL A 187 -26.89 4.73 11.83
N ALA A 188 -26.63 6.04 11.97
CA ALA A 188 -25.54 6.53 12.80
C ALA A 188 -25.71 6.10 14.28
N GLY A 189 -26.95 6.16 14.80
CA GLY A 189 -27.26 5.70 16.15
C GLY A 189 -27.15 4.18 16.34
N CYS A 190 -27.49 3.38 15.32
CA CYS A 190 -27.26 1.93 15.34
C CYS A 190 -25.78 1.59 15.37
N LEU A 191 -24.99 2.25 14.50
CA LEU A 191 -23.54 2.04 14.41
C LEU A 191 -22.84 2.42 15.71
N ASN A 192 -23.22 3.54 16.34
CA ASN A 192 -22.65 3.94 17.63
C ASN A 192 -22.92 2.88 18.71
N ARG A 193 -24.14 2.36 18.80
CA ARG A 193 -24.48 1.29 19.76
C ARG A 193 -23.69 0.01 19.52
N LEU A 194 -23.49 -0.37 18.25
CA LEU A 194 -22.67 -1.52 17.89
C LEU A 194 -21.20 -1.30 18.28
N LEU A 195 -20.65 -0.12 18.00
CA LEU A 195 -19.27 0.22 18.37
C LEU A 195 -19.10 0.24 19.89
N ASP A 196 -20.03 0.84 20.64
CA ASP A 196 -20.01 0.86 22.10
C ASP A 196 -20.05 -0.56 22.67
N PHE A 197 -20.86 -1.45 22.10
CA PHE A 197 -20.89 -2.87 22.45
C PHE A 197 -19.54 -3.56 22.18
N VAL A 198 -18.96 -3.35 21.00
CA VAL A 198 -17.66 -3.92 20.62
C VAL A 198 -16.54 -3.43 21.53
N PHE A 199 -16.49 -2.13 21.85
CA PHE A 199 -15.42 -1.52 22.63
C PHE A 199 -15.57 -1.68 24.16
N SER A 200 -16.79 -1.92 24.66
CA SER A 200 -17.05 -2.25 26.07
C SER A 200 -16.72 -3.72 26.41
N THR A 201 -16.69 -4.59 25.41
CA THR A 201 -16.41 -6.02 25.61
C THR A 201 -14.91 -6.28 25.87
N ARG A 202 -14.58 -7.13 26.85
CA ARG A 202 -13.19 -7.53 27.17
C ARG A 202 -12.46 -8.21 26.00
N ALA A 203 -13.20 -8.78 25.06
CA ALA A 203 -12.70 -9.42 23.84
C ALA A 203 -12.34 -8.43 22.70
N LYS A 204 -12.41 -7.11 22.90
CA LYS A 204 -12.12 -6.07 21.90
C LYS A 204 -10.80 -6.25 21.13
N VAL A 205 -9.80 -6.87 21.74
CA VAL A 205 -8.48 -7.13 21.12
C VAL A 205 -8.56 -8.26 20.08
N LEU A 206 -9.50 -9.19 20.23
CA LEU A 206 -9.67 -10.36 19.35
C LEU A 206 -10.70 -10.13 18.24
N ILE A 207 -11.63 -9.18 18.41
CA ILE A 207 -12.70 -8.92 17.43
C ILE A 207 -12.14 -8.45 16.09
N ILE A 208 -11.16 -7.52 16.10
CA ILE A 208 -10.58 -7.01 14.86
C ILE A 208 -9.81 -8.12 14.12
N PRO A 209 -8.87 -8.86 14.74
CA PRO A 209 -8.25 -10.02 14.10
C PRO A 209 -9.27 -11.06 13.60
N ALA A 210 -10.32 -11.34 14.37
CA ALA A 210 -11.33 -12.34 14.02
C ALA A 210 -12.19 -11.92 12.82
N LEU A 211 -12.62 -10.66 12.74
CA LEU A 211 -13.36 -10.13 11.59
C LEU A 211 -12.52 -10.15 10.31
N ILE A 212 -11.24 -9.82 10.43
CA ILE A 212 -10.31 -9.88 9.30
C ILE A 212 -10.07 -11.35 8.89
N LEU A 213 -9.92 -12.27 9.84
CA LEU A 213 -9.83 -13.72 9.56
C LEU A 213 -11.09 -14.26 8.88
N LEU A 214 -12.26 -13.82 9.32
CA LEU A 214 -13.56 -14.19 8.76
C LEU A 214 -13.72 -13.70 7.32
N SER A 215 -13.29 -12.47 7.02
CA SER A 215 -13.34 -11.93 5.65
C SER A 215 -12.52 -12.77 4.67
N PHE A 216 -11.41 -13.33 5.12
CA PHE A 216 -10.56 -14.21 4.31
C PHE A 216 -11.20 -15.59 4.11
N LEU A 217 -11.83 -16.16 5.13
CA LEU A 217 -12.59 -17.41 5.01
C LEU A 217 -13.76 -17.27 4.02
N THR A 218 -14.40 -16.10 3.97
CA THR A 218 -15.50 -15.84 3.03
C THR A 218 -15.05 -15.57 1.59
N LEU A 219 -13.80 -15.12 1.38
CA LEU A 219 -13.22 -14.89 0.05
C LEU A 219 -12.71 -16.18 -0.61
N LYS A 220 -12.63 -17.28 0.14
CA LYS A 220 -12.07 -18.56 -0.32
C LYS A 220 -13.13 -19.58 -0.78
N ASN A 221 -14.38 -19.16 -0.89
CA ASN A 221 -15.50 -19.90 -1.48
C ASN A 221 -15.98 -19.17 -2.73
#